data_AF-A0A2V9PT62-F1
#
_entry.id   AF-A0A2V9PT62-F1
#
_cell.length_a   1.000
_cell.length_b   1.000
_cell.length_c   1.000
_cell.angle_alpha   90.00
_cell.angle_beta   90.00
_cell.angle_gamma   90.00
#
_symmetry.space_group_name_H-M   'P 1'
#
loop_
_entity.id
_entity.type
_entity.pdbx_description
1 polymer ?
#
loop_
_entity_poly.entity_id
_entity_poly.type
_entity_poly.pdbx_seq_one_letter_code
_entity_poly.pdbx_strand_id
1 'polypeptide(L)'
;MARQSTHQTKPNAEKSPRRDPTAAGQRDAAVNRIASHIYFLLEKFEAGIALTGTEVKSIRAGEVNLKDAYGLIKDDELWLLNCHIGAYEHGNIYNHAPLRTRKLLVHKEEIRKLIGKTQQKGLTLIP
;
A
#
# COMPACT_ATOMS: atom_id res chain seq x y z
N MET A 1 -9.83 45.23 48.38
CA MET A 1 -9.06 44.13 47.78
C MET A 1 -9.81 43.61 46.56
N ALA A 2 -9.37 43.93 45.34
CA ALA A 2 -10.02 43.47 44.11
C ALA A 2 -9.47 42.09 43.71
N ARG A 3 -10.33 41.07 43.65
CA ARG A 3 -10.00 39.75 43.10
C ARG A 3 -9.94 39.86 41.58
N GLN A 4 -8.74 39.88 41.01
CA GLN A 4 -8.55 39.76 39.57
C GLN A 4 -8.90 38.34 39.15
N SER A 5 -10.00 38.18 38.41
CA SER A 5 -10.34 36.93 37.73
C SER A 5 -9.42 36.77 36.53
N THR A 6 -8.41 35.89 36.64
CA THR A 6 -7.57 35.49 35.52
C THR A 6 -8.40 34.64 34.55
N HIS A 7 -8.90 35.25 33.48
CA HIS A 7 -9.39 34.49 32.33
C HIS A 7 -8.19 33.78 31.68
N GLN A 8 -8.09 32.47 31.88
CA GLN A 8 -7.19 31.65 31.09
C GLN A 8 -7.74 31.56 29.66
N THR A 9 -7.10 32.25 28.72
CA THR A 9 -7.35 32.06 27.29
C THR A 9 -6.90 30.66 26.91
N LYS A 10 -7.86 29.76 26.62
CA LYS A 10 -7.54 28.44 26.07
C LYS A 10 -6.74 28.64 24.77
N PRO A 11 -5.64 27.92 24.55
CA PRO A 11 -4.88 28.05 23.30
C PRO A 11 -5.80 27.72 22.13
N ASN A 12 -5.77 28.58 21.11
CA ASN A 12 -6.56 28.43 19.91
C ASN A 12 -6.18 27.11 19.24
N ALA A 13 -7.15 26.21 19.01
CA ALA A 13 -6.90 24.92 18.38
C ALA A 13 -6.24 25.13 17.00
N GLU A 14 -5.16 24.40 16.72
CA GLU A 14 -4.46 24.46 15.43
C GLU A 14 -5.46 24.32 14.28
N LYS A 15 -5.55 25.35 13.43
CA LYS A 15 -6.60 25.52 12.38
C LYS A 15 -6.52 24.52 11.22
N SER A 16 -5.72 23.46 11.32
CA SER A 16 -5.60 22.47 10.24
C SER A 16 -5.27 21.09 10.82
N PRO A 17 -6.05 20.05 10.50
CA PRO A 17 -5.70 18.69 10.91
C PRO A 17 -4.36 18.32 10.27
N ARG A 18 -3.45 17.73 11.06
CA ARG A 18 -2.20 17.16 10.54
C ARG A 18 -2.55 16.15 9.44
N ARG A 19 -1.87 16.22 8.30
CA ARG A 19 -2.06 15.26 7.20
C ARG A 19 -1.80 13.84 7.73
N ASP A 20 -2.60 12.88 7.27
CA ASP A 20 -2.38 11.46 7.59
C ASP A 20 -0.91 11.09 7.29
N PRO A 21 -0.17 10.54 8.27
CA PRO A 21 1.24 10.21 8.11
C PRO A 21 1.49 9.23 6.95
N THR A 22 0.54 8.34 6.63
CA THR A 22 0.64 7.46 5.46
C THR A 22 0.57 8.27 4.16
N ALA A 23 -0.37 9.22 4.08
CA ALA A 23 -0.52 10.09 2.92
C ALA A 23 0.64 11.11 2.78
N ALA A 24 1.30 11.44 3.88
CA ALA A 24 2.48 12.30 3.90
C ALA A 24 3.80 11.56 3.57
N GLY A 25 3.75 10.23 3.39
CA GLY A 25 4.95 9.42 3.14
C GLY A 25 5.88 9.28 4.34
N GLN A 26 5.40 9.57 5.56
CA GLN A 26 6.19 9.48 6.79
C GLN A 26 6.24 8.05 7.35
N ARG A 27 5.34 7.18 6.90
CA ARG A 27 5.29 5.76 7.26
C ARG A 27 4.83 4.91 6.08
N ASP A 28 5.27 3.66 6.04
CA ASP A 28 4.78 2.66 5.10
C ASP A 28 3.31 2.35 5.37
N ALA A 29 2.52 2.20 4.30
CA ALA A 29 1.12 1.83 4.43
C ALA A 29 0.95 0.35 4.83
N ALA A 30 1.79 -0.53 4.28
CA ALA A 30 1.83 -1.94 4.57
C ALA A 30 3.17 -2.54 4.22
N VAL A 31 3.58 -3.56 4.97
CA VAL A 31 4.84 -4.29 4.75
C VAL A 31 4.59 -5.77 5.00
N ASN A 32 5.01 -6.63 4.07
CA ASN A 32 4.98 -8.08 4.26
C ASN A 32 6.17 -8.52 5.13
N ARG A 33 6.01 -8.51 6.45
CA ARG A 33 7.08 -8.92 7.39
C ARG A 33 7.41 -10.41 7.31
N ILE A 34 6.47 -11.23 6.83
CA ILE A 34 6.65 -12.68 6.75
C ILE A 34 7.53 -13.07 5.56
N ALA A 35 7.55 -12.26 4.50
CA ALA A 35 8.34 -12.52 3.29
C ALA A 35 9.82 -12.82 3.59
N SER A 36 10.48 -12.00 4.43
CA SER A 36 11.88 -12.19 4.78
C SER A 36 12.15 -13.39 5.70
N HIS A 37 11.10 -13.95 6.32
CA HIS A 37 11.21 -15.14 7.18
C HIS A 37 11.09 -16.43 6.37
N ILE A 38 10.22 -16.44 5.35
CA ILE A 38 9.93 -17.64 4.53
C ILE A 38 10.83 -17.71 3.29
N TYR A 39 11.18 -16.57 2.71
CA TYR A 39 11.93 -16.50 1.46
C TYR A 39 13.31 -15.87 1.65
N PHE A 40 14.25 -16.28 0.80
CA PHE A 40 15.53 -15.59 0.66
C PHE A 40 15.40 -14.48 -0.39
N LEU A 41 15.53 -13.23 0.05
CA LEU A 41 15.38 -12.05 -0.80
C LEU A 41 16.67 -11.77 -1.57
N LEU A 42 16.68 -12.10 -2.87
CA LEU A 42 17.85 -11.90 -3.74
C LEU A 42 17.99 -10.45 -4.21
N GLU A 43 16.91 -9.90 -4.76
CA GLU A 43 16.89 -8.59 -5.38
C GLU A 43 15.57 -7.88 -5.09
N LYS A 44 15.61 -6.54 -5.10
CA LYS A 44 14.45 -5.68 -4.88
C LYS A 44 14.18 -4.86 -6.12
N PHE A 45 12.90 -4.72 -6.44
CA PHE A 45 12.41 -3.92 -7.56
C PHE A 45 11.36 -2.94 -7.05
N GLU A 46 11.34 -1.75 -7.62
CA GLU A 46 10.30 -0.77 -7.36
C GLU A 46 9.23 -0.84 -8.43
N ALA A 47 7.98 -0.74 -8.02
CA ALA A 47 6.84 -0.78 -8.93
C ALA A 47 5.74 0.15 -8.43
N GLY A 48 5.13 0.89 -9.36
CA GLY A 48 3.84 1.52 -9.10
C GLY A 48 2.72 0.48 -9.08
N ILE A 49 1.61 0.77 -8.42
CA ILE A 49 0.42 -0.10 -8.42
C ILE A 49 -0.81 0.68 -8.90
N ALA A 50 -1.56 0.08 -9.82
CA ALA A 50 -2.80 0.65 -10.34
C ALA A 50 -3.96 0.41 -9.37
N LEU A 51 -4.20 1.39 -8.50
CA LEU A 51 -5.27 1.39 -7.50
C LEU A 51 -6.44 2.25 -7.92
N THR A 52 -7.62 1.93 -7.40
CA THR A 52 -8.80 2.79 -7.50
C THR A 52 -8.93 3.70 -6.28
N GLY A 53 -9.71 4.77 -6.39
CA GLY A 53 -9.84 5.77 -5.33
C GLY A 53 -10.30 5.21 -3.99
N THR A 54 -11.23 4.25 -3.99
CA THR A 54 -11.73 3.58 -2.78
C THR A 54 -10.65 2.73 -2.11
N GLU A 55 -9.83 2.02 -2.90
CA GLU A 55 -8.71 1.25 -2.36
C GLU A 55 -7.63 2.12 -1.73
N VAL A 56 -7.32 3.28 -2.34
CA VAL A 56 -6.37 4.23 -1.75
C VAL A 56 -6.85 4.66 -0.36
N LYS A 57 -8.16 4.80 -0.15
CA LYS A 57 -8.72 5.12 1.17
C LYS A 57 -8.60 3.95 2.15
N SER A 58 -8.91 2.72 1.72
CA SER A 58 -8.73 1.51 2.55
C SER A 58 -7.27 1.29 2.97
N ILE A 59 -6.32 1.44 2.04
CA ILE A 59 -4.89 1.29 2.34
C ILE A 59 -4.43 2.33 3.35
N ARG A 60 -4.89 3.59 3.23
CA ARG A 60 -4.57 4.65 4.21
C ARG A 60 -5.16 4.35 5.59
N ALA A 61 -6.32 3.69 5.64
CA ALA A 61 -6.92 3.19 6.87
C ALA A 61 -6.19 1.95 7.46
N GLY A 62 -5.25 1.35 6.72
CA GLY A 62 -4.51 0.16 7.14
C GLY A 62 -5.19 -1.17 6.78
N GLU A 63 -6.26 -1.12 5.99
CA GLU A 63 -7.06 -2.30 5.59
C GLU A 63 -6.43 -3.03 4.39
N VAL A 64 -5.19 -3.48 4.53
CA VAL A 64 -4.46 -4.19 3.48
C VAL A 64 -3.60 -5.32 4.05
N ASN A 65 -3.61 -6.46 3.36
CA ASN A 65 -2.80 -7.63 3.69
C ASN A 65 -2.06 -8.14 2.45
N LEU A 66 -0.74 -8.25 2.58
CA LEU A 66 0.19 -8.65 1.51
C LEU A 66 0.76 -10.07 1.70
N LYS A 67 0.42 -10.79 2.78
CA LYS A 67 1.08 -12.05 3.15
C LYS A 67 1.05 -13.12 2.06
N ASP A 68 -0.11 -13.29 1.42
CA ASP A 68 -0.33 -14.32 0.37
C ASP A 68 -0.26 -13.74 -1.05
N ALA A 69 0.11 -12.46 -1.17
CA ALA A 69 0.18 -11.76 -2.43
C ALA A 69 1.47 -12.12 -3.18
N TYR A 70 1.38 -12.20 -4.50
CA TYR A 70 2.54 -12.51 -5.36
C TYR A 70 2.43 -11.82 -6.71
N GLY A 71 3.58 -11.59 -7.34
CA GLY A 71 3.70 -11.06 -8.69
C GLY A 71 3.62 -12.17 -9.73
N LEU A 72 2.83 -11.97 -10.77
CA LEU A 72 2.76 -12.82 -11.95
C LEU A 72 3.05 -11.98 -13.19
N ILE A 73 3.95 -12.47 -14.05
CA ILE A 73 4.16 -11.87 -15.35
C ILE A 73 3.30 -12.62 -16.35
N LYS A 74 2.47 -11.88 -17.08
CA LYS A 74 1.61 -12.41 -18.12
C LYS A 74 1.51 -11.39 -19.26
N ASP A 75 1.71 -11.84 -20.49
CA ASP A 75 1.62 -11.02 -21.70
C ASP A 75 2.52 -9.76 -21.65
N ASP A 76 3.78 -9.92 -21.19
CA ASP A 76 4.75 -8.82 -20.96
C ASP A 76 4.29 -7.74 -19.96
N GLU A 77 3.30 -8.05 -19.13
CA GLU A 77 2.83 -7.17 -18.06
C GLU A 77 2.99 -7.83 -16.69
N LEU A 78 3.28 -7.02 -15.67
CA LEU A 78 3.39 -7.49 -14.30
C LEU A 78 2.07 -7.25 -13.55
N TRP A 79 1.58 -8.29 -12.89
CA TRP A 79 0.33 -8.30 -12.14
C TRP A 79 0.57 -8.70 -10.70
N LEU A 80 -0.09 -8.03 -9.76
CA LEU A 80 -0.16 -8.41 -8.36
C LEU A 80 -1.45 -9.20 -8.12
N LEU A 81 -1.29 -10.45 -7.70
CA LEU A 81 -2.39 -11.37 -7.37
C LEU A 81 -2.48 -11.52 -5.85
N ASN A 82 -3.67 -11.91 -5.36
CA ASN A 82 -3.95 -12.24 -3.97
C ASN A 82 -3.64 -11.14 -2.93
N CYS A 83 -3.38 -9.92 -3.36
CA CYS A 83 -3.34 -8.76 -2.48
C CYS A 83 -4.76 -8.47 -1.99
N HIS A 84 -4.97 -8.60 -0.68
CA HIS A 84 -6.25 -8.32 -0.05
C HIS A 84 -6.29 -6.86 0.38
N ILE A 85 -7.21 -6.09 -0.19
CA ILE A 85 -7.51 -4.73 0.23
C ILE A 85 -8.97 -4.69 0.66
N GLY A 86 -9.22 -4.33 1.93
CA GLY A 86 -10.56 -4.25 2.48
C GLY A 86 -11.42 -3.23 1.74
N ALA A 87 -12.73 -3.45 1.73
CA ALA A 87 -13.68 -2.47 1.20
C ALA A 87 -13.62 -1.19 2.03
N TYR A 88 -13.77 -0.04 1.37
CA TYR A 88 -13.87 1.22 2.09
C TYR A 88 -15.28 1.38 2.63
N GLU A 89 -15.41 1.62 3.94
CA GLU A 89 -16.70 1.73 4.63
C GLU A 89 -17.62 2.78 3.97
N HIS A 90 -17.07 3.91 3.55
CA HIS A 90 -17.80 4.98 2.87
C HIS A 90 -17.82 4.85 1.33
N GLY A 91 -17.40 3.70 0.79
CA GLY A 91 -17.37 3.44 -0.65
C GLY A 91 -18.72 2.98 -1.24
N ASN A 92 -19.58 2.36 -0.44
CA ASN A 92 -20.88 1.80 -0.86
C ASN A 92 -20.78 1.02 -2.19
N ILE A 93 -21.51 1.44 -3.24
CA ILE A 93 -21.54 0.79 -4.57
C ILE A 93 -20.24 0.91 -5.37
N TYR A 94 -19.32 1.79 -4.96
CA TYR A 94 -18.02 1.99 -5.63
C TYR A 94 -16.91 1.10 -5.07
N ASN A 95 -17.25 0.17 -4.17
CA ASN A 95 -16.30 -0.81 -3.67
C ASN A 95 -15.98 -1.87 -4.73
N HIS A 96 -14.76 -2.39 -4.66
CA HIS A 96 -14.28 -3.42 -5.58
C HIS A 96 -14.03 -4.73 -4.84
N ALA A 97 -13.91 -5.83 -5.59
CA ALA A 97 -13.54 -7.11 -5.02
C ALA A 97 -12.18 -7.01 -4.29
N PRO A 98 -12.09 -7.40 -3.01
CA PRO A 98 -10.87 -7.23 -2.21
C PRO A 98 -9.61 -7.87 -2.82
N LEU A 99 -9.78 -9.03 -3.45
CA LEU A 99 -8.72 -9.84 -4.07
C LEU A 99 -8.57 -9.60 -5.57
N ARG A 100 -9.10 -8.49 -6.12
CA ARG A 100 -8.95 -8.20 -7.54
C ARG A 100 -7.48 -8.17 -7.94
N THR A 101 -7.18 -8.65 -9.14
CA THR A 101 -5.83 -8.53 -9.71
C THR A 101 -5.52 -7.06 -10.00
N ARG A 102 -4.33 -6.61 -9.63
CA ARG A 102 -3.89 -5.22 -9.80
C ARG A 102 -2.67 -5.17 -10.70
N LYS A 103 -2.67 -4.27 -11.67
CA LYS A 103 -1.52 -4.09 -12.56
C LYS A 103 -0.40 -3.38 -11.81
N LEU A 104 0.83 -3.87 -11.97
CA LEU A 104 2.04 -3.21 -11.52
C LEU A 104 2.66 -2.43 -12.67
N LEU A 105 3.11 -1.22 -12.38
CA LEU A 105 3.69 -0.27 -13.32
C LEU A 105 5.21 -0.31 -13.14
N VAL A 106 5.89 -0.85 -14.13
CA VAL A 106 7.32 -1.17 -14.07
C VAL A 106 7.95 -0.83 -15.44
N HIS A 107 9.24 -0.49 -15.47
CA HIS A 107 9.91 -0.23 -16.74
C HIS A 107 10.01 -1.49 -17.61
N LYS A 108 9.92 -1.32 -18.93
CA LYS A 108 9.97 -2.43 -19.90
C LYS A 108 11.25 -3.27 -19.77
N GLU A 109 12.38 -2.64 -19.46
CA GLU A 109 13.66 -3.34 -19.27
C GLU A 109 13.67 -4.20 -18.00
N GLU A 110 13.05 -3.73 -16.93
CA GLU A 110 12.91 -4.49 -15.69
C GLU A 110 11.99 -5.69 -15.89
N ILE A 111 10.86 -5.53 -16.59
CA ILE A 111 9.97 -6.63 -16.94
C ILE A 111 10.74 -7.73 -17.70
N ARG A 112 11.57 -7.37 -18.69
CA ARG A 112 12.40 -8.35 -19.41
C ARG A 112 13.37 -9.09 -18.50
N LYS A 113 14.02 -8.40 -17.56
CA LYS A 113 14.90 -9.03 -16.56
C LYS A 113 14.13 -9.99 -15.68
N LEU A 114 12.94 -9.60 -15.24
CA LEU A 114 12.09 -10.44 -14.40
C LEU A 114 11.58 -11.67 -15.16
N ILE A 115 11.20 -11.54 -16.44
CA ILE A 115 10.80 -12.70 -17.27
C ILE A 115 11.89 -13.77 -17.29
N GLY A 116 13.15 -13.36 -17.53
CA GLY A 116 14.27 -14.29 -17.54
C GLY A 116 14.51 -14.97 -16.18
N LYS A 117 14.22 -14.29 -15.08
CA LYS A 117 14.38 -14.82 -13.72
C LYS A 117 13.22 -15.70 -13.29
N THR A 118 11.98 -15.27 -13.50
CA THR A 118 10.78 -16.02 -13.09
C THR A 118 10.62 -17.33 -13.87
N GLN A 119 11.21 -17.45 -15.07
CA GLN A 119 11.27 -18.74 -15.78
C GLN A 119 12.24 -19.74 -15.14
N GLN A 120 13.21 -19.29 -14.35
CA GLN A 120 14.09 -20.19 -13.60
C GLN A 120 13.30 -20.82 -12.46
N LYS A 121 13.36 -22.14 -12.35
CA LYS A 121 12.66 -22.87 -11.30
C LYS A 121 13.11 -22.40 -9.92
N GLY A 122 12.15 -22.07 -9.06
CA GLY A 122 12.38 -21.74 -7.65
C GLY A 122 12.44 -20.24 -7.34
N LEU A 123 12.31 -19.36 -8.33
CA LEU A 123 12.18 -17.92 -8.11
C LEU A 123 10.72 -17.46 -8.17
N THR A 124 10.35 -16.56 -7.27
CA THR A 124 9.02 -15.97 -7.20
C THR A 124 9.11 -14.47 -6.92
N LEU A 125 8.06 -13.74 -7.27
CA LEU A 125 7.93 -12.31 -7.00
C LEU A 125 7.00 -12.13 -5.82
N ILE A 126 7.50 -11.51 -4.76
CA ILE A 126 6.74 -11.26 -3.53
C ILE A 126 6.77 -9.76 -3.20
N PRO A 127 5.64 -9.19 -2.73
CA PRO A 127 5.55 -7.81 -2.26
C PRO A 127 6.01 -7.66 -0.80
#